data_AF-A0A382IQB2-F1
#
_entry.id   AF-A0A382IQB2-F1
#
_cell.length_a   1.000
_cell.length_b   1.000
_cell.length_c   1.000
_cell.angle_alpha   90.00
_cell.angle_beta   90.00
_cell.angle_gamma   90.00
#
_symmetry.space_group_name_H-M   'P 1'
#
loop_
_entity.id
_entity.type
_entity.pdbx_description
1 polymer ?
#
loop_
_entity_poly.entity_id
_entity_poly.type
_entity_poly.pdbx_seq_one_letter_code
_entity_poly.pdbx_strand_id
1 'polypeptide(L)'
;PFSVPKSVAELQRERTDAAAGVPPTFAYRSAAGDTMVARLDRFFDELDSIASAGDVDVLQGILLGESVIAGLEQAMLLMDAETRQLLRSAAVTGASQFSVIGVADASEARELTTESVLIQDPGATSRRSVLSTDVLIGRDFHEQVVGQLQTPSPELSELLRLIIIRHTVYTLVFDPNLTEADREQARQAVPEFLGNVVQQEAIVRANEPITEEDLVRLGAYEAELRRLQVLEEPGLQVGLLVGSFLLNFSILAVFGALIYFVRPRIYKSLRWLLLQVTLVVVYFGVARLVASNGLPPVALPVAFVVLPVAVLWDSRLALIIGLVVAGLTVAQPPFAELEVLFPVMIGAAAAAMGVR
;
A
#
# COMPACT_ATOMS: atom_id res chain seq x y z
N PRO A 1 7.68 15.11 17.35
CA PRO A 1 7.49 13.67 17.07
C PRO A 1 6.86 13.55 15.68
N PHE A 2 7.29 12.59 14.87
CA PHE A 2 6.75 12.39 13.52
C PHE A 2 6.48 10.90 13.28
N SER A 3 5.46 10.62 12.48
CA SER A 3 5.04 9.25 12.17
C SER A 3 5.75 8.76 10.92
N VAL A 4 6.21 7.51 10.94
CA VAL A 4 6.88 6.88 9.79
C VAL A 4 5.82 6.11 9.01
N PRO A 5 5.45 6.55 7.78
CA PRO A 5 4.48 5.83 6.97
C PRO A 5 5.04 4.48 6.54
N LYS A 6 4.20 3.45 6.53
CA LYS A 6 4.53 2.16 5.90
C LYS A 6 4.73 2.36 4.41
N SER A 7 5.56 1.52 3.79
CA SER A 7 5.60 1.48 2.33
C SER A 7 4.25 1.04 1.77
N VAL A 8 3.93 1.47 0.55
CA VAL A 8 2.66 1.08 -0.12
C VAL A 8 2.57 -0.44 -0.26
N ALA A 9 3.69 -1.11 -0.54
CA ALA A 9 3.75 -2.56 -0.71
C ALA A 9 3.50 -3.31 0.61
N GLU A 10 4.10 -2.86 1.72
CA GLU A 10 3.86 -3.45 3.04
C GLU A 10 2.42 -3.22 3.50
N LEU A 11 1.90 -2.00 3.33
CA LEU A 11 0.52 -1.69 3.69
C LEU A 11 -0.48 -2.54 2.90
N GLN A 12 -0.25 -2.72 1.59
CA GLN A 12 -1.08 -3.60 0.76
C GLN A 12 -1.00 -5.06 1.19
N ARG A 13 0.20 -5.53 1.53
CA ARG A 13 0.41 -6.90 2.03
C ARG A 13 -0.33 -7.13 3.33
N GLU A 14 -0.12 -6.27 4.33
CA GLU A 14 -0.81 -6.38 5.63
C GLU A 14 -2.34 -6.28 5.49
N ARG A 15 -2.85 -5.39 4.61
CA ARG A 15 -4.29 -5.32 4.31
C ARG A 15 -4.82 -6.60 3.68
N THR A 16 -4.05 -7.23 2.80
CA THR A 16 -4.41 -8.50 2.17
C THR A 16 -4.42 -9.63 3.20
N ASP A 17 -3.40 -9.70 4.04
CA ASP A 17 -3.27 -10.69 5.10
C ASP A 17 -4.41 -10.54 6.14
N ALA A 18 -4.72 -9.30 6.54
CA ALA A 18 -5.83 -8.98 7.43
C ALA A 18 -7.18 -9.42 6.83
N ALA A 19 -7.44 -9.14 5.55
CA ALA A 19 -8.65 -9.56 4.87
C ALA A 19 -8.74 -11.09 4.72
N ALA A 20 -7.63 -11.77 4.45
CA ALA A 20 -7.58 -13.22 4.33
C ALA A 20 -7.84 -13.93 5.68
N GLY A 21 -7.50 -13.29 6.79
CA GLY A 21 -7.78 -13.79 8.15
C GLY A 21 -9.23 -13.63 8.61
N VAL A 22 -10.07 -12.91 7.86
CA VAL A 22 -11.48 -12.72 8.24
C VAL A 22 -12.29 -13.99 7.96
N PRO A 23 -12.96 -14.55 8.98
CA PRO A 23 -13.87 -15.68 8.80
C PRO A 23 -15.00 -15.40 7.81
N PRO A 24 -15.39 -16.38 6.97
CA PRO A 24 -16.55 -16.26 6.10
C PRO A 24 -17.83 -16.19 6.94
N THR A 25 -18.81 -15.41 6.47
CA THR A 25 -20.12 -15.27 7.10
C THR A 25 -21.18 -16.09 6.36
N PHE A 26 -21.93 -16.90 7.11
CA PHE A 26 -23.07 -17.66 6.63
C PHE A 26 -24.37 -17.15 7.26
N ALA A 27 -25.41 -17.02 6.47
CA ALA A 27 -26.75 -16.74 6.94
C ALA A 27 -27.46 -18.04 7.36
N TYR A 28 -27.90 -18.12 8.61
CA TYR A 28 -28.68 -19.25 9.09
C TYR A 28 -30.15 -19.12 8.71
N ARG A 29 -30.70 -20.15 8.07
CA ARG A 29 -32.10 -20.24 7.66
C ARG A 29 -32.81 -21.26 8.53
N SER A 30 -33.38 -20.82 9.65
CA SER A 30 -34.15 -21.69 10.56
C SER A 30 -35.27 -22.45 9.83
N ALA A 31 -35.99 -21.77 8.95
CA ALA A 31 -37.08 -22.35 8.17
C ALA A 31 -36.63 -23.51 7.23
N ALA A 32 -35.35 -23.58 6.86
CA ALA A 32 -34.84 -24.67 6.02
C ALA A 32 -34.82 -26.01 6.76
N GLY A 33 -34.46 -26.01 8.05
CA GLY A 33 -34.50 -27.20 8.90
C GLY A 33 -35.93 -27.71 9.07
N ASP A 34 -36.86 -26.81 9.40
CA ASP A 34 -38.29 -27.13 9.51
C ASP A 34 -38.86 -27.67 8.19
N THR A 35 -38.46 -27.07 7.06
CA THR A 35 -38.86 -27.53 5.73
C THR A 35 -38.33 -28.91 5.41
N MET A 36 -37.08 -29.22 5.77
CA MET A 36 -36.47 -30.53 5.56
C MET A 36 -37.22 -31.61 6.35
N VAL A 37 -37.50 -31.37 7.64
CA VAL A 37 -38.29 -32.28 8.48
C VAL A 37 -39.69 -32.50 7.88
N ALA A 38 -40.39 -31.42 7.53
CA ALA A 38 -41.73 -31.52 6.96
C ALA A 38 -41.77 -32.20 5.58
N ARG A 39 -40.68 -32.16 4.81
CA ARG A 39 -40.54 -32.91 3.54
C ARG A 39 -40.35 -34.40 3.80
N LEU A 40 -39.48 -34.76 4.74
CA LEU A 40 -39.25 -36.14 5.13
C LEU A 40 -40.52 -36.78 5.70
N ASP A 41 -41.23 -36.09 6.60
CA ASP A 41 -42.49 -36.61 7.16
C ASP A 41 -43.52 -36.88 6.07
N ARG A 42 -43.72 -35.94 5.14
CA ARG A 42 -44.66 -36.11 4.03
C ARG A 42 -44.28 -37.29 3.14
N PHE A 43 -42.99 -37.46 2.85
CA PHE A 43 -42.48 -38.58 2.06
C PHE A 43 -42.79 -39.93 2.74
N PHE A 44 -42.54 -40.05 4.05
CA PHE A 44 -42.86 -41.28 4.78
C PHE A 44 -44.37 -41.52 4.93
N ASP A 45 -45.17 -40.48 5.11
CA ASP A 45 -46.64 -40.59 5.12
C ASP A 45 -47.19 -41.12 3.78
N GLU A 46 -46.60 -40.68 2.66
CA GLU A 46 -46.94 -41.18 1.34
C GLU A 46 -46.54 -42.66 1.19
N LEU A 47 -45.32 -43.04 1.59
CA LEU A 47 -44.87 -44.44 1.59
C LEU A 47 -45.78 -45.34 2.44
N ASP A 48 -46.21 -44.89 3.63
CA ASP A 48 -47.11 -45.63 4.51
C ASP A 48 -48.48 -45.87 3.84
N SER A 49 -49.02 -44.85 3.18
CA SER A 49 -50.28 -44.97 2.42
C SER A 49 -50.18 -46.01 1.31
N ILE A 50 -49.07 -46.04 0.57
CA ILE A 50 -48.90 -46.95 -0.58
C ILE A 50 -48.61 -48.38 -0.13
N ALA A 51 -47.74 -48.55 0.86
CA ALA A 51 -47.40 -49.88 1.38
C ALA A 51 -48.64 -50.58 1.97
N SER A 52 -49.59 -49.82 2.52
CA SER A 52 -50.87 -50.37 2.99
C SER A 52 -51.76 -50.94 1.86
N ALA A 53 -51.59 -50.45 0.62
CA ALA A 53 -52.27 -50.98 -0.56
C ALA A 53 -51.64 -52.28 -1.11
N GLY A 54 -50.41 -52.61 -0.70
CA GLY A 54 -49.77 -53.90 -0.96
C GLY A 54 -49.05 -54.04 -2.31
N ASP A 55 -48.80 -52.94 -3.03
CA ASP A 55 -48.23 -52.98 -4.39
C ASP A 55 -46.78 -52.48 -4.43
N VAL A 56 -45.83 -53.40 -4.56
CA VAL A 56 -44.38 -53.13 -4.60
C VAL A 56 -43.98 -52.40 -5.88
N ASP A 57 -44.67 -52.65 -7.01
CA ASP A 57 -44.36 -52.01 -8.29
C ASP A 57 -44.77 -50.53 -8.26
N VAL A 58 -45.91 -50.22 -7.62
CA VAL A 58 -46.35 -48.84 -7.38
C VAL A 58 -45.40 -48.12 -6.43
N LEU A 59 -44.94 -48.79 -5.36
CA LEU A 59 -43.95 -48.23 -4.43
C LEU A 59 -42.64 -47.90 -5.15
N GLN A 60 -42.14 -48.81 -5.99
CA GLN A 60 -40.93 -48.59 -6.77
C GLN A 60 -41.10 -47.43 -7.76
N GLY A 61 -42.27 -47.31 -8.39
CA GLY A 61 -42.60 -46.20 -9.28
C GLY A 61 -42.56 -44.84 -8.59
N ILE A 62 -43.00 -44.75 -7.33
CA ILE A 62 -43.01 -43.51 -6.56
C ILE A 62 -41.61 -43.14 -6.07
N LEU A 63 -40.82 -44.14 -5.64
CA LEU A 63 -39.40 -43.92 -5.33
C LEU A 63 -38.66 -43.36 -6.55
N LEU A 64 -38.89 -43.92 -7.74
CA LEU A 64 -38.33 -43.41 -9.00
C LEU A 64 -38.83 -41.99 -9.33
N GLY A 65 -40.13 -41.70 -9.12
CA GLY A 65 -40.71 -40.38 -9.30
C GLY A 65 -40.09 -39.32 -8.38
N GLU A 66 -39.77 -39.72 -7.15
CA GLU A 66 -39.03 -38.90 -6.18
C GLU A 66 -37.51 -38.95 -6.38
N SER A 67 -37.02 -39.56 -7.47
CA SER A 67 -35.59 -39.70 -7.79
C SER A 67 -34.77 -40.50 -6.76
N VAL A 68 -35.42 -41.35 -5.97
CA VAL A 68 -34.80 -42.35 -5.09
C VAL A 68 -34.70 -43.67 -5.85
N ILE A 69 -33.51 -43.98 -6.38
CA ILE A 69 -33.30 -45.20 -7.17
C ILE A 69 -33.14 -46.39 -6.22
N ALA A 70 -34.25 -47.06 -5.92
CA ALA A 70 -34.27 -48.27 -5.11
C ALA A 70 -34.42 -49.53 -5.98
N GLY A 71 -33.57 -50.53 -5.73
CA GLY A 71 -33.72 -51.88 -6.31
C GLY A 71 -34.95 -52.60 -5.77
N LEU A 72 -35.35 -53.70 -6.40
CA LEU A 72 -36.52 -54.48 -5.99
C LEU A 72 -36.42 -54.97 -4.54
N GLU A 73 -35.23 -55.44 -4.11
CA GLU A 73 -34.99 -55.86 -2.72
C GLU A 73 -35.19 -54.72 -1.71
N GLN A 74 -34.75 -53.50 -2.06
CA GLN A 74 -34.93 -52.31 -1.21
C GLN A 74 -36.40 -51.87 -1.15
N ALA A 75 -37.12 -51.95 -2.27
CA ALA A 75 -38.57 -51.70 -2.30
C ALA A 75 -39.34 -52.75 -1.47
N MET A 76 -38.93 -54.02 -1.52
CA MET A 76 -39.51 -55.07 -0.67
C MET A 76 -39.27 -54.81 0.82
N LEU A 77 -38.08 -54.33 1.21
CA LEU A 77 -37.80 -53.95 2.60
C LEU A 77 -38.72 -52.81 3.09
N LEU A 78 -39.05 -51.87 2.21
CA LEU A 78 -39.98 -50.78 2.53
C LEU A 78 -41.44 -51.23 2.66
N MET A 79 -41.79 -52.46 2.30
CA MET A 79 -43.14 -52.99 2.57
C MET A 79 -43.37 -53.24 4.06
N ASP A 80 -42.30 -53.54 4.79
CA ASP A 80 -42.36 -53.74 6.23
C ASP A 80 -42.54 -52.41 6.98
N ALA A 81 -43.54 -52.36 7.86
CA ALA A 81 -43.89 -51.16 8.60
C ALA A 81 -42.83 -50.79 9.64
N GLU A 82 -42.19 -51.79 10.28
CA GLU A 82 -41.11 -51.55 11.25
C GLU A 82 -39.91 -50.91 10.56
N THR A 83 -39.54 -51.42 9.38
CA THR A 83 -38.46 -50.86 8.56
C THR A 83 -38.73 -49.41 8.15
N ARG A 84 -39.93 -49.08 7.69
CA ARG A 84 -40.28 -47.67 7.35
C ARG A 84 -40.23 -46.77 8.57
N GLN A 85 -40.74 -47.22 9.71
CA GLN A 85 -40.72 -46.43 10.94
C GLN A 85 -39.28 -46.22 11.47
N LEU A 86 -38.42 -47.22 11.32
CA LEU A 86 -37.01 -47.12 11.64
C LEU A 86 -36.31 -46.07 10.77
N LEU A 87 -36.50 -46.13 9.45
CA LEU A 87 -35.96 -45.13 8.51
C LEU A 87 -36.51 -43.72 8.78
N ARG A 88 -37.82 -43.59 9.03
CA ARG A 88 -38.48 -42.32 9.37
C ARG A 88 -37.87 -41.71 10.63
N SER A 89 -37.75 -42.52 11.70
CA SER A 89 -37.22 -42.04 12.97
C SER A 89 -35.77 -41.57 12.85
N ALA A 90 -34.91 -42.32 12.15
CA ALA A 90 -33.52 -41.94 11.91
C ALA A 90 -33.44 -40.66 11.05
N ALA A 91 -34.22 -40.59 9.96
CA ALA A 91 -34.23 -39.44 9.05
C ALA A 91 -34.71 -38.15 9.73
N VAL A 92 -35.87 -38.19 10.40
CA VAL A 92 -36.49 -37.01 11.02
C VAL A 92 -35.71 -36.56 12.26
N THR A 93 -35.25 -37.50 13.09
CA THR A 93 -34.43 -37.17 14.27
C THR A 93 -33.07 -36.61 13.84
N GLY A 94 -32.41 -37.25 12.87
CA GLY A 94 -31.15 -36.75 12.33
C GLY A 94 -31.31 -35.36 11.69
N ALA A 95 -32.33 -35.17 10.86
CA ALA A 95 -32.63 -33.88 10.24
C ALA A 95 -32.88 -32.78 11.27
N SER A 96 -33.71 -33.03 12.29
CA SER A 96 -34.00 -32.04 13.34
C SER A 96 -32.79 -31.73 14.23
N GLN A 97 -31.98 -32.73 14.58
CA GLN A 97 -30.80 -32.55 15.43
C GLN A 97 -29.68 -31.80 14.70
N PHE A 98 -29.34 -32.24 13.49
CA PHE A 98 -28.15 -31.73 12.78
C PHE A 98 -28.44 -30.44 12.00
N SER A 99 -29.70 -30.16 11.65
CA SER A 99 -30.07 -28.88 11.01
C SER A 99 -29.81 -27.66 11.91
N VAL A 100 -29.91 -27.83 13.24
CA VAL A 100 -29.62 -26.80 14.25
C VAL A 100 -28.13 -26.47 14.32
N ILE A 101 -27.26 -27.48 14.16
CA ILE A 101 -25.81 -27.29 14.14
C ILE A 101 -25.43 -26.41 12.94
N GLY A 102 -26.03 -26.73 11.78
CA GLY A 102 -25.87 -26.00 10.54
C GLY A 102 -25.37 -26.91 9.43
N VAL A 103 -26.11 -26.98 8.33
CA VAL A 103 -25.78 -27.81 7.15
C VAL A 103 -25.55 -26.90 5.96
N ALA A 104 -24.35 -26.96 5.40
CA ALA A 104 -23.94 -26.20 4.22
C ALA A 104 -23.84 -27.12 2.98
N ASP A 105 -23.99 -26.52 1.80
CA ASP A 105 -23.81 -27.24 0.54
C ASP A 105 -22.33 -27.58 0.31
N ALA A 106 -22.07 -28.71 -0.34
CA ALA A 106 -20.72 -29.12 -0.73
C ALA A 106 -20.05 -28.13 -1.69
N SER A 107 -20.84 -27.37 -2.46
CA SER A 107 -20.31 -26.29 -3.31
C SER A 107 -19.74 -25.12 -2.50
N GLU A 108 -20.31 -24.85 -1.33
CA GLU A 108 -19.89 -23.77 -0.41
C GLU A 108 -18.76 -24.19 0.54
N ALA A 109 -18.37 -25.47 0.54
CA ALA A 109 -17.23 -25.96 1.33
C ALA A 109 -15.91 -25.24 0.99
N ARG A 110 -15.79 -24.68 -0.21
CA ARG A 110 -14.63 -23.87 -0.64
C ARG A 110 -14.51 -22.55 0.10
N GLU A 111 -15.62 -22.04 0.63
CA GLU A 111 -15.67 -20.78 1.38
C GLU A 111 -15.19 -20.95 2.82
N LEU A 112 -15.06 -22.19 3.32
CA LEU A 112 -14.49 -22.53 4.63
C LEU A 112 -12.96 -22.36 4.63
N THR A 113 -12.48 -21.13 4.42
CA THR A 113 -11.05 -20.82 4.25
C THR A 113 -10.29 -20.64 5.56
N THR A 114 -10.99 -20.52 6.68
CA THR A 114 -10.47 -20.18 8.01
C THR A 114 -10.82 -21.25 9.05
N GLU A 115 -10.20 -21.19 10.23
CA GLU A 115 -10.46 -22.13 11.35
C GLU A 115 -11.87 -21.98 11.93
N SER A 116 -12.44 -20.78 11.88
CA SER A 116 -13.80 -20.49 12.32
C SER A 116 -14.61 -19.83 11.21
N VAL A 117 -15.93 -19.89 11.36
CA VAL A 117 -16.93 -19.21 10.53
C VAL A 117 -17.84 -18.36 11.40
N LEU A 118 -18.39 -17.30 10.84
CA LEU A 118 -19.42 -16.49 11.47
C LEU A 118 -20.78 -16.92 10.95
N ILE A 119 -21.73 -17.15 11.86
CA ILE A 119 -23.10 -17.47 11.50
C ILE A 119 -24.02 -16.35 11.99
N GLN A 120 -24.80 -15.82 11.05
CA GLN A 120 -25.79 -14.78 11.29
C GLN A 120 -27.16 -15.43 11.45
N ASP A 121 -27.65 -15.46 12.69
CA ASP A 121 -29.00 -15.93 12.99
C ASP A 121 -30.05 -14.87 12.60
N PRO A 122 -31.23 -15.29 12.12
CA PRO A 122 -32.27 -14.37 11.65
C PRO A 122 -32.81 -13.55 12.82
N GLY A 123 -32.67 -12.22 12.72
CA GLY A 123 -33.11 -11.27 13.76
C GLY A 123 -32.14 -11.08 14.92
N ALA A 124 -31.01 -11.80 14.95
CA ALA A 124 -29.97 -11.59 15.95
C ALA A 124 -29.08 -10.40 15.56
N THR A 125 -28.73 -9.55 16.54
CA THR A 125 -27.79 -8.44 16.33
C THR A 125 -26.33 -8.88 16.33
N SER A 126 -26.01 -9.99 17.00
CA SER A 126 -24.67 -10.55 17.09
C SER A 126 -24.54 -11.82 16.27
N ARG A 127 -23.38 -12.02 15.67
CA ARG A 127 -23.01 -13.25 14.95
C ARG A 127 -22.38 -14.25 15.92
N ARG A 128 -22.71 -15.54 15.77
CA ARG A 128 -22.05 -16.62 16.50
C ARG A 128 -20.80 -17.07 15.74
N SER A 129 -19.68 -17.26 16.44
CA SER A 129 -18.47 -17.85 15.87
C SER A 129 -18.47 -19.35 16.16
N VAL A 130 -18.28 -20.17 15.13
CA VAL A 130 -18.29 -21.63 15.20
C VAL A 130 -17.05 -22.15 14.47
N LEU A 131 -16.48 -23.27 14.91
CA LEU A 131 -15.36 -23.88 14.20
C LEU A 131 -15.81 -24.40 12.84
N SER A 132 -14.97 -24.23 11.82
CA SER A 132 -15.27 -24.72 10.47
C SER A 132 -15.42 -26.25 10.43
N THR A 133 -14.82 -26.97 11.39
CA THR A 133 -14.97 -28.43 11.56
C THR A 133 -16.32 -28.85 12.14
N ASP A 134 -17.02 -27.95 12.82
CA ASP A 134 -18.32 -28.24 13.43
C ASP A 134 -19.48 -28.02 12.43
N VAL A 135 -19.20 -27.34 11.31
CA VAL A 135 -20.15 -27.14 10.22
C VAL A 135 -20.27 -28.43 9.42
N LEU A 136 -21.49 -28.94 9.27
CA LEU A 136 -21.74 -30.15 8.50
C LEU A 136 -21.85 -29.82 7.02
N ILE A 137 -20.94 -30.36 6.22
CA ILE A 137 -21.03 -30.32 4.77
C ILE A 137 -21.98 -31.44 4.33
N GLY A 138 -22.75 -31.25 3.25
CA GLY A 138 -23.79 -32.19 2.81
C GLY A 138 -23.44 -33.68 2.94
N ARG A 139 -22.23 -34.11 2.55
CA ARG A 139 -21.78 -35.49 2.74
C ARG A 139 -21.70 -35.93 4.20
N ASP A 140 -21.06 -35.12 5.06
CA ASP A 140 -20.87 -35.41 6.48
C ASP A 140 -22.22 -35.43 7.20
N PHE A 141 -23.13 -34.52 6.82
CA PHE A 141 -24.52 -34.53 7.29
C PHE A 141 -25.21 -35.86 6.93
N HIS A 142 -25.11 -36.32 5.68
CA HIS A 142 -25.72 -37.59 5.26
C HIS A 142 -25.15 -38.79 6.06
N GLU A 143 -23.83 -38.83 6.26
CA GLU A 143 -23.16 -39.88 7.05
C GLU A 143 -23.61 -39.87 8.51
N GLN A 144 -23.74 -38.69 9.13
CA GLN A 144 -24.22 -38.56 10.51
C GLN A 144 -25.69 -38.99 10.66
N VAL A 145 -26.56 -38.67 9.70
CA VAL A 145 -27.96 -39.13 9.72
C VAL A 145 -28.05 -40.65 9.56
N VAL A 146 -27.25 -41.24 8.66
CA VAL A 146 -27.20 -42.71 8.50
C VAL A 146 -26.68 -43.38 9.77
N GLY A 147 -25.74 -42.75 10.48
CA GLY A 147 -25.25 -43.21 11.79
C GLY A 147 -26.30 -43.26 12.90
N GLN A 148 -27.47 -42.65 12.73
CA GLN A 148 -28.59 -42.72 13.69
C GLN A 148 -29.39 -44.04 13.57
N LEU A 149 -29.13 -44.87 12.56
CA LEU A 149 -29.78 -46.17 12.42
C LEU A 149 -29.39 -47.11 13.57
N GLN A 150 -30.38 -47.57 14.33
CA GLN A 150 -30.16 -48.49 15.46
C GLN A 150 -29.69 -49.88 15.00
N THR A 151 -30.19 -50.35 13.87
CA THR A 151 -29.84 -51.63 13.24
C THR A 151 -29.34 -51.39 11.82
N PRO A 152 -28.06 -51.03 11.65
CA PRO A 152 -27.51 -50.72 10.34
C PRO A 152 -27.39 -52.01 9.49
N SER A 153 -28.06 -52.03 8.34
CA SER A 153 -27.76 -52.94 7.23
C SER A 153 -27.19 -52.13 6.05
N PRO A 154 -26.37 -52.73 5.18
CA PRO A 154 -25.88 -52.04 3.98
C PRO A 154 -27.00 -51.49 3.10
N GLU A 155 -28.07 -52.26 2.92
CA GLU A 155 -29.21 -51.93 2.07
C GLU A 155 -30.04 -50.79 2.66
N LEU A 156 -30.30 -50.83 3.99
CA LEU A 156 -31.04 -49.78 4.71
C LEU A 156 -30.23 -48.48 4.81
N SER A 157 -28.91 -48.59 5.02
CA SER A 157 -28.02 -47.43 5.09
C SER A 157 -27.96 -46.70 3.75
N GLU A 158 -27.84 -47.47 2.65
CA GLU A 158 -27.85 -46.91 1.30
C GLU A 158 -29.20 -46.26 0.97
N LEU A 159 -30.30 -46.94 1.30
CA LEU A 159 -31.64 -46.42 1.07
C LEU A 159 -31.89 -45.11 1.84
N LEU A 160 -31.53 -45.09 3.14
CA LEU A 160 -31.61 -43.87 3.95
C LEU A 160 -30.77 -42.75 3.35
N ARG A 161 -29.54 -43.06 2.92
CA ARG A 161 -28.66 -42.08 2.29
C ARG A 161 -29.29 -41.45 1.04
N LEU A 162 -29.89 -42.26 0.16
CA LEU A 162 -30.58 -41.77 -1.03
C LEU A 162 -31.79 -40.89 -0.69
N ILE A 163 -32.59 -41.30 0.31
CA ILE A 163 -33.73 -40.51 0.80
C ILE A 163 -33.26 -39.15 1.32
N ILE A 164 -32.23 -39.13 2.17
CA ILE A 164 -31.70 -37.89 2.74
C ILE A 164 -31.12 -37.00 1.64
N ILE A 165 -30.24 -37.52 0.77
CA ILE A 165 -29.64 -36.75 -0.34
C ILE A 165 -30.71 -35.98 -1.13
N ARG A 166 -31.85 -36.62 -1.40
CA ARG A 166 -32.95 -36.01 -2.16
C ARG A 166 -33.68 -34.91 -1.39
N HIS A 167 -33.83 -35.07 -0.08
CA HIS A 167 -34.67 -34.21 0.76
C HIS A 167 -33.88 -33.18 1.57
N THR A 168 -32.55 -33.20 1.53
CA THR A 168 -31.67 -32.23 2.21
C THR A 168 -32.01 -30.80 1.77
N VAL A 169 -32.19 -29.93 2.76
CA VAL A 169 -32.26 -28.48 2.56
C VAL A 169 -31.18 -27.84 3.44
N TYR A 170 -30.32 -27.04 2.82
CA TYR A 170 -29.20 -26.41 3.52
C TYR A 170 -29.68 -25.29 4.43
N THR A 171 -29.27 -25.34 5.70
CA THR A 171 -29.60 -24.33 6.72
C THR A 171 -28.57 -23.20 6.79
N LEU A 172 -27.36 -23.42 6.27
CA LEU A 172 -26.34 -22.39 6.12
C LEU A 172 -26.20 -22.03 4.64
N VAL A 173 -26.18 -20.73 4.36
CA VAL A 173 -25.93 -20.18 3.03
C VAL A 173 -24.90 -19.08 3.12
N PHE A 174 -23.87 -19.15 2.29
CA PHE A 174 -22.80 -18.16 2.29
C PHE A 174 -23.33 -16.75 1.94
N ASP A 175 -22.96 -15.74 2.74
CA ASP A 175 -23.25 -14.34 2.47
C ASP A 175 -21.97 -13.61 2.01
N PRO A 176 -21.78 -13.42 0.69
CA PRO A 176 -20.59 -12.76 0.17
C PRO A 176 -20.54 -11.28 0.53
N ASN A 177 -21.69 -10.62 0.70
CA ASN A 177 -21.74 -9.19 0.95
C ASN A 177 -21.31 -8.87 2.38
N LEU A 178 -21.82 -9.63 3.36
CA LEU A 178 -21.40 -9.47 4.75
C LEU A 178 -19.93 -9.84 4.94
N THR A 179 -19.49 -10.93 4.31
CA THR A 179 -18.08 -11.35 4.37
C THR A 179 -17.15 -10.30 3.77
N GLU A 180 -17.49 -9.72 2.62
CA GLU A 180 -16.66 -8.69 2.00
C GLU A 180 -16.69 -7.37 2.79
N ALA A 181 -17.82 -7.03 3.42
CA ALA A 181 -17.90 -5.88 4.31
C ALA A 181 -16.99 -6.04 5.54
N ASP A 182 -16.98 -7.23 6.17
CA ASP A 182 -16.10 -7.53 7.29
C ASP A 182 -14.62 -7.54 6.86
N ARG A 183 -14.31 -8.05 5.66
CA ARG A 183 -12.97 -7.99 5.05
C ARG A 183 -12.51 -6.56 4.82
N GLU A 184 -13.38 -5.71 4.28
CA GLU A 184 -13.05 -4.30 4.05
C GLU A 184 -12.82 -3.56 5.37
N GLN A 185 -13.63 -3.82 6.40
CA GLN A 185 -13.41 -3.28 7.73
C GLN A 185 -12.05 -3.71 8.30
N ALA A 186 -11.64 -4.97 8.08
CA ALA A 186 -10.33 -5.45 8.49
C ALA A 186 -9.18 -4.75 7.73
N ARG A 187 -9.32 -4.50 6.41
CA ARG A 187 -8.35 -3.72 5.63
C ARG A 187 -8.18 -2.31 6.18
N GLN A 188 -9.29 -1.67 6.57
CA GLN A 188 -9.29 -0.30 7.09
C GLN A 188 -8.73 -0.21 8.51
N ALA A 189 -8.81 -1.28 9.29
CA ALA A 189 -8.25 -1.34 10.64
C ALA A 189 -6.72 -1.42 10.67
N VAL A 190 -6.06 -1.74 9.54
CA VAL A 190 -4.60 -1.83 9.45
C VAL A 190 -3.95 -0.45 9.63
N PRO A 191 -3.06 -0.27 10.63
CA PRO A 191 -2.37 1.00 10.84
C PRO A 191 -1.47 1.38 9.66
N GLU A 192 -1.59 2.62 9.19
CA GLU A 192 -0.81 3.15 8.06
C GLU A 192 0.64 3.52 8.43
N PHE A 193 0.96 3.57 9.73
CA PHE A 193 2.26 4.01 10.24
C PHE A 193 2.98 2.86 10.96
N LEU A 194 4.29 2.74 10.76
CA LEU A 194 5.17 1.80 11.47
C LEU A 194 5.31 2.18 12.95
N GLY A 195 5.29 3.47 13.25
CA GLY A 195 5.45 4.00 14.59
C GLY A 195 5.67 5.51 14.61
N ASN A 196 5.88 6.05 15.81
CA ASN A 196 6.20 7.46 16.03
C ASN A 196 7.66 7.58 16.51
N VAL A 197 8.44 8.41 15.84
CA VAL A 197 9.79 8.79 16.28
C VAL A 197 9.69 9.96 17.24
N VAL A 198 10.28 9.83 18.43
CA VAL A 198 10.22 10.83 19.49
C VAL A 198 11.30 11.89 19.29
N GLN A 199 11.09 13.09 19.83
CA GLN A 199 12.07 14.18 19.74
C GLN A 199 13.37 13.76 20.45
N GLN A 200 14.52 13.95 19.79
CA GLN A 200 15.88 13.57 20.24
C GLN A 200 16.26 12.08 20.12
N GLU A 201 15.45 11.27 19.43
CA GLU A 201 15.83 9.91 19.06
C GLU A 201 16.85 9.94 17.90
N ALA A 202 17.98 9.24 18.07
CA ALA A 202 18.99 9.14 17.02
C ALA A 202 18.54 8.12 15.96
N ILE A 203 18.24 8.60 14.75
CA ILE A 203 17.81 7.74 13.63
C ILE A 203 18.98 6.93 13.07
N VAL A 204 20.16 7.55 12.90
CA VAL A 204 21.40 6.89 12.48
C VAL A 204 22.55 7.45 13.30
N ARG A 205 23.46 6.60 13.80
CA ARG A 205 24.68 7.06 14.47
C ARG A 205 25.87 7.08 13.50
N ALA A 206 26.83 7.94 13.80
CA ALA A 206 28.07 7.99 13.02
C ALA A 206 28.77 6.62 13.05
N ASN A 207 29.21 6.15 11.87
CA ASN A 207 29.89 4.88 11.63
C ASN A 207 29.02 3.60 11.71
N GLU A 208 27.70 3.72 11.73
CA GLU A 208 26.80 2.57 11.55
C GLU A 208 26.42 2.43 10.05
N PRO A 209 26.40 1.20 9.50
CA PRO A 209 25.94 0.96 8.14
C PRO A 209 24.44 1.24 8.03
N ILE A 210 24.05 2.04 7.04
CA ILE A 210 22.66 2.46 6.82
C ILE A 210 21.85 1.25 6.33
N THR A 211 20.77 0.93 7.05
CA THR A 211 19.81 -0.12 6.66
C THR A 211 18.63 0.45 5.88
N GLU A 212 17.82 -0.41 5.25
CA GLU A 212 16.61 0.03 4.53
C GLU A 212 15.60 0.70 5.47
N GLU A 213 15.48 0.25 6.72
CA GLU A 213 14.61 0.87 7.73
C GLU A 213 15.05 2.31 8.08
N ASP A 214 16.37 2.53 8.16
CA ASP A 214 16.92 3.86 8.43
C ASP A 214 16.61 4.84 7.29
N LEU A 215 16.63 4.37 6.04
CA LEU A 215 16.26 5.20 4.88
C LEU A 215 14.81 5.63 4.92
N VAL A 216 13.89 4.74 5.32
CA VAL A 216 12.46 5.06 5.48
C VAL A 216 12.27 6.11 6.58
N ARG A 217 12.95 5.96 7.72
CA ARG A 217 12.89 6.93 8.83
C ARG A 217 13.48 8.29 8.46
N LEU A 218 14.61 8.31 7.75
CA LEU A 218 15.24 9.55 7.24
C LEU A 218 14.35 10.27 6.22
N GLY A 219 13.71 9.53 5.31
CA GLY A 219 12.76 10.09 4.35
C GLY A 219 11.53 10.72 5.05
N ALA A 220 11.00 10.06 6.08
CA ALA A 220 9.92 10.60 6.89
C ALA A 220 10.33 11.89 7.64
N TYR A 221 11.57 11.94 8.14
CA TYR A 221 12.13 13.14 8.77
C TYR A 221 12.28 14.30 7.77
N GLU A 222 12.78 14.04 6.56
CA GLU A 222 12.90 15.06 5.50
C GLU A 222 11.53 15.60 5.08
N ALA A 223 10.52 14.75 4.95
CA ALA A 223 9.16 15.15 4.62
C ALA A 223 8.56 16.06 5.71
N GLU A 224 8.76 15.75 6.99
CA GLU A 224 8.30 16.60 8.09
C GLU A 224 9.07 17.92 8.15
N LEU A 225 10.39 17.94 7.86
CA LEU A 225 11.17 19.17 7.75
C LEU A 225 10.67 20.09 6.63
N ARG A 226 10.30 19.52 5.48
CA ARG A 226 9.68 20.27 4.37
C ARG A 226 8.31 20.82 4.77
N ARG A 227 7.49 20.02 5.46
CA ARG A 227 6.18 20.45 5.97
C ARG A 227 6.29 21.59 6.98
N LEU A 228 7.31 21.55 7.84
CA LEU A 228 7.57 22.60 8.85
C LEU A 228 8.22 23.86 8.26
N GLN A 229 8.44 23.95 6.94
CA GLN A 229 9.08 25.08 6.26
C GLN A 229 10.44 25.51 6.86
N VAL A 230 11.15 24.62 7.56
CA VAL A 230 12.44 24.96 8.22
C VAL A 230 13.56 25.17 7.18
N LEU A 231 13.37 24.75 5.93
CA LEU A 231 14.24 25.10 4.80
C LEU A 231 13.95 26.50 4.22
N GLU A 232 12.82 27.10 4.59
CA GLU A 232 12.37 28.43 4.17
C GLU A 232 12.19 29.30 5.41
N GLU A 233 13.24 29.56 6.18
CA GLU A 233 13.22 30.72 7.08
C GLU A 233 13.38 31.99 6.22
N PRO A 234 12.32 32.77 5.95
CA PRO A 234 12.43 33.98 5.13
C PRO A 234 13.44 34.99 5.71
N GLY A 235 13.68 34.96 7.03
CA GLY A 235 14.68 35.80 7.68
C GLY A 235 16.13 35.49 7.29
N LEU A 236 16.48 34.21 7.12
CA LEU A 236 17.84 33.80 6.80
C LEU A 236 18.18 34.11 5.33
N GLN A 237 17.22 33.92 4.42
CA GLN A 237 17.37 34.28 3.01
C GLN A 237 17.53 35.79 2.82
N VAL A 238 16.77 36.62 3.56
CA VAL A 238 16.93 38.07 3.55
C VAL A 238 18.31 38.46 4.08
N GLY A 239 18.79 37.83 5.16
CA GLY A 239 20.14 38.06 5.69
C GLY A 239 21.25 37.72 4.69
N LEU A 240 21.15 36.56 4.02
CA LEU A 240 22.12 36.16 2.98
C LEU A 240 22.07 37.08 1.75
N LEU A 241 20.88 37.48 1.31
CA LEU A 241 20.71 38.38 0.17
C LEU A 241 21.29 39.77 0.47
N VAL A 242 21.00 40.32 1.65
CA VAL A 242 21.55 41.60 2.12
C VAL A 242 23.06 41.50 2.30
N GLY A 243 23.57 40.40 2.86
CA GLY A 243 25.01 40.15 3.01
C GLY A 243 25.74 40.08 1.67
N SER A 244 25.21 39.32 0.71
CA SER A 244 25.77 39.23 -0.65
C SER A 244 25.72 40.59 -1.36
N PHE A 245 24.63 41.34 -1.22
CA PHE A 245 24.52 42.69 -1.77
C PHE A 245 25.57 43.64 -1.16
N LEU A 246 25.72 43.65 0.16
CA LEU A 246 26.71 44.49 0.86
C LEU A 246 28.15 44.12 0.48
N LEU A 247 28.46 42.82 0.39
CA LEU A 247 29.80 42.37 -0.02
C LEU A 247 30.12 42.84 -1.45
N ASN A 248 29.25 42.54 -2.42
CA ASN A 248 29.45 42.96 -3.80
C ASN A 248 29.54 44.49 -3.94
N PHE A 249 28.69 45.23 -3.21
CA PHE A 249 28.73 46.68 -3.17
C PHE A 249 30.05 47.20 -2.58
N SER A 250 30.55 46.59 -1.50
CA SER A 250 31.82 46.98 -0.87
C SER A 250 33.01 46.78 -1.82
N ILE A 251 33.07 45.64 -2.52
CA ILE A 251 34.13 45.35 -3.50
C ILE A 251 34.08 46.36 -4.65
N LEU A 252 32.88 46.64 -5.17
CA LEU A 252 32.71 47.61 -6.26
C LEU A 252 33.03 49.05 -5.81
N ALA A 253 32.68 49.43 -4.57
CA ALA A 253 33.00 50.72 -4.00
C ALA A 253 34.52 50.90 -3.81
N VAL A 254 35.20 49.88 -3.28
CA VAL A 254 36.68 49.87 -3.17
C VAL A 254 37.31 49.99 -4.55
N PHE A 255 36.83 49.24 -5.55
CA PHE A 255 37.32 49.35 -6.92
C PHE A 255 37.14 50.75 -7.51
N GLY A 256 35.94 51.33 -7.36
CA GLY A 256 35.66 52.68 -7.83
C GLY A 256 36.55 53.73 -7.16
N ALA A 257 36.70 53.64 -5.84
CA ALA A 257 37.62 54.50 -5.09
C ALA A 257 39.07 54.35 -5.59
N LEU A 258 39.50 53.12 -5.88
CA LEU A 258 40.84 52.84 -6.35
C LEU A 258 41.09 53.40 -7.77
N ILE A 259 40.12 53.28 -8.69
CA ILE A 259 40.19 53.97 -10.00
C ILE A 259 40.28 55.49 -9.81
N TYR A 260 39.55 56.05 -8.85
CA TYR A 260 39.56 57.49 -8.59
C TYR A 260 40.95 57.96 -8.15
N PHE A 261 41.62 57.22 -7.27
CA PHE A 261 42.98 57.56 -6.82
C PHE A 261 44.07 57.29 -7.86
N VAL A 262 43.99 56.15 -8.57
CA VAL A 262 45.06 55.74 -9.50
C VAL A 262 44.94 56.42 -10.86
N ARG A 263 43.73 56.64 -11.38
CA ARG A 263 43.53 57.23 -12.70
C ARG A 263 42.21 58.00 -12.83
N PRO A 264 42.09 59.18 -12.19
CA PRO A 264 40.85 59.99 -12.17
C PRO A 264 40.40 60.44 -13.57
N ARG A 265 41.26 60.36 -14.59
CA ARG A 265 40.88 60.61 -16.00
C ARG A 265 39.85 59.63 -16.53
N ILE A 266 39.77 58.39 -16.01
CA ILE A 266 38.78 57.39 -16.43
C ILE A 266 37.36 57.88 -16.08
N TYR A 267 37.19 58.50 -14.91
CA TYR A 267 35.91 59.08 -14.46
C TYR A 267 35.47 60.31 -15.27
N LYS A 268 36.40 61.03 -15.90
CA LYS A 268 36.09 62.23 -16.69
C LYS A 268 35.48 61.93 -18.06
N SER A 269 35.52 60.67 -18.49
CA SER A 269 35.04 60.26 -19.81
C SER A 269 34.09 59.08 -19.68
N LEU A 270 32.83 59.32 -20.02
CA LEU A 270 31.79 58.30 -19.98
C LEU A 270 32.14 57.06 -20.81
N ARG A 271 32.83 57.24 -21.95
CA ARG A 271 33.25 56.14 -22.85
C ARG A 271 34.18 55.13 -22.17
N TRP A 272 35.17 55.61 -21.42
CA TRP A 272 36.11 54.74 -20.72
C TRP A 272 35.45 53.99 -19.57
N LEU A 273 34.55 54.66 -18.84
CA LEU A 273 33.77 54.02 -17.78
C LEU A 273 32.80 52.97 -18.33
N LEU A 274 32.09 53.28 -19.42
CA LEU A 274 31.22 52.32 -20.10
C LEU A 274 31.99 51.10 -20.62
N LEU A 275 33.21 51.28 -21.13
CA LEU A 275 34.04 50.18 -21.58
C LEU A 275 34.37 49.21 -20.44
N GLN A 276 34.76 49.73 -19.26
CA GLN A 276 35.04 48.93 -18.08
C GLN A 276 33.81 48.16 -17.59
N VAL A 277 32.66 48.84 -17.49
CA VAL A 277 31.39 48.21 -17.12
C VAL A 277 31.01 47.12 -18.12
N THR A 278 31.16 47.39 -19.41
CA THR A 278 30.83 46.43 -20.47
C THR A 278 31.70 45.17 -20.38
N LEU A 279 33.01 45.32 -20.18
CA LEU A 279 33.92 44.18 -20.02
C LEU A 279 33.54 43.31 -18.83
N VAL A 280 33.23 43.91 -17.67
CA VAL A 280 32.81 43.18 -16.47
C VAL A 280 31.46 42.49 -16.68
N VAL A 281 30.49 43.16 -17.31
CA VAL A 281 29.17 42.58 -17.62
C VAL A 281 29.30 41.40 -18.57
N VAL A 282 30.09 41.52 -19.64
CA VAL A 282 30.32 40.42 -20.59
C VAL A 282 30.99 39.24 -19.88
N TYR A 283 31.99 39.48 -19.03
CA TYR A 283 32.63 38.42 -18.25
C TYR A 283 31.63 37.67 -17.37
N PHE A 284 30.79 38.37 -16.60
CA PHE A 284 29.80 37.70 -15.75
C PHE A 284 28.68 37.03 -16.57
N GLY A 285 28.34 37.56 -17.75
CA GLY A 285 27.45 36.88 -18.69
C GLY A 285 28.00 35.52 -19.15
N VAL A 286 29.29 35.46 -19.48
CA VAL A 286 29.96 34.19 -19.83
C VAL A 286 30.13 33.30 -18.60
N ALA A 287 30.48 33.83 -17.44
CA ALA A 287 30.58 33.07 -16.20
C ALA A 287 29.24 32.40 -15.83
N ARG A 288 28.12 33.08 -16.06
CA ARG A 288 26.79 32.50 -15.89
C ARG A 288 26.56 31.32 -16.85
N LEU A 289 26.98 31.44 -18.11
CA LEU A 289 26.88 30.35 -19.08
C LEU A 289 27.72 29.14 -18.64
N VAL A 290 28.95 29.37 -18.16
CA VAL A 290 29.85 28.33 -17.61
C VAL A 290 29.17 27.60 -16.45
N ALA A 291 28.60 28.33 -15.48
CA ALA A 291 27.90 27.74 -14.34
C ALA A 291 26.67 26.92 -14.77
N SER A 292 25.86 27.45 -15.69
CA SER A 292 24.64 26.76 -16.15
C SER A 292 24.89 25.47 -16.93
N ASN A 293 26.07 25.33 -17.55
CA ASN A 293 26.45 24.14 -18.31
C ASN A 293 27.38 23.20 -17.52
N GLY A 294 27.64 23.48 -16.24
CA GLY A 294 28.51 22.64 -15.40
C GLY A 294 29.97 22.56 -15.88
N LEU A 295 30.44 23.58 -16.61
CA LEU A 295 31.81 23.62 -17.12
C LEU A 295 32.82 23.88 -15.99
N PRO A 296 34.07 23.35 -16.10
CA PRO A 296 35.08 23.54 -15.07
C PRO A 296 35.42 25.03 -14.87
N PRO A 297 35.70 25.50 -13.62
CA PRO A 297 36.00 26.91 -13.34
C PRO A 297 37.21 27.48 -14.10
N VAL A 298 38.10 26.63 -14.61
CA VAL A 298 39.22 27.01 -15.48
C VAL A 298 38.75 27.66 -16.78
N ALA A 299 37.50 27.43 -17.21
CA ALA A 299 36.91 28.03 -18.40
C ALA A 299 36.56 29.53 -18.24
N LEU A 300 36.69 30.10 -17.04
CA LEU A 300 36.38 31.51 -16.79
C LEU A 300 37.33 32.44 -17.58
N PRO A 301 36.82 33.32 -18.46
CA PRO A 301 37.65 34.10 -19.36
C PRO A 301 38.20 35.37 -18.68
N VAL A 302 38.92 35.23 -17.56
CA VAL A 302 39.42 36.41 -16.81
C VAL A 302 40.36 37.28 -17.65
N ALA A 303 41.14 36.65 -18.53
CA ALA A 303 42.02 37.35 -19.47
C ALA A 303 41.25 38.29 -20.42
N PHE A 304 39.98 38.01 -20.74
CA PHE A 304 39.15 38.85 -21.59
C PHE A 304 38.91 40.24 -20.99
N VAL A 305 38.81 40.34 -19.67
CA VAL A 305 38.68 41.63 -18.98
C VAL A 305 40.04 42.30 -18.83
N VAL A 306 41.06 41.53 -18.47
CA VAL A 306 42.35 42.07 -18.06
C VAL A 306 43.21 42.54 -19.25
N LEU A 307 43.20 41.81 -20.37
CA LEU A 307 44.02 42.14 -21.55
C LEU A 307 43.68 43.51 -22.17
N PRO A 308 42.41 43.84 -22.49
CA PRO A 308 42.08 45.16 -23.03
C PRO A 308 42.46 46.29 -22.07
N VAL A 309 42.35 46.04 -20.77
CA VAL A 309 42.70 47.03 -19.74
C VAL A 309 44.20 47.26 -19.68
N ALA A 310 45.00 46.20 -19.80
CA ALA A 310 46.47 46.28 -19.87
C ALA A 310 46.93 47.05 -21.12
N VAL A 311 46.37 46.74 -22.29
CA VAL A 311 46.71 47.38 -23.58
C VAL A 311 46.36 48.87 -23.58
N LEU A 312 45.18 49.21 -23.08
CA LEU A 312 44.60 50.54 -23.26
C LEU A 312 45.03 51.53 -22.17
N TRP A 313 45.44 51.04 -20.99
CA TRP A 313 45.80 51.87 -19.87
C TRP A 313 47.21 51.62 -19.32
N ASP A 314 47.40 50.54 -18.57
CA ASP A 314 48.67 50.11 -17.98
C ASP A 314 48.46 48.75 -17.28
N SER A 315 49.52 47.94 -17.24
CA SER A 315 49.66 46.70 -16.45
C SER A 315 49.22 46.85 -14.99
N ARG A 316 49.50 47.99 -14.34
CA ARG A 316 49.11 48.25 -12.94
C ARG A 316 47.59 48.26 -12.78
N LEU A 317 46.88 48.97 -13.65
CA LEU A 317 45.41 49.05 -13.64
C LEU A 317 44.81 47.67 -13.98
N ALA A 318 45.44 46.94 -14.89
CA ALA A 318 45.04 45.59 -15.29
C ALA A 318 45.14 44.58 -14.13
N LEU A 319 46.19 44.67 -13.30
CA LEU A 319 46.33 43.83 -12.09
C LEU A 319 45.22 44.13 -11.08
N ILE A 320 44.91 45.40 -10.87
CA ILE A 320 43.87 45.84 -9.94
C ILE A 320 42.49 45.32 -10.39
N ILE A 321 42.11 45.52 -11.65
CA ILE A 321 40.82 45.04 -12.14
C ILE A 321 40.76 43.51 -12.12
N GLY A 322 41.88 42.84 -12.40
CA GLY A 322 42.00 41.39 -12.30
C GLY A 322 41.70 40.86 -10.90
N LEU A 323 42.27 41.49 -9.88
CA LEU A 323 41.99 41.18 -8.48
C LEU A 323 40.52 41.41 -8.11
N VAL A 324 39.94 42.51 -8.58
CA VAL A 324 38.54 42.85 -8.31
C VAL A 324 37.59 41.86 -8.98
N VAL A 325 37.85 41.50 -10.24
CA VAL A 325 37.06 40.49 -10.96
C VAL A 325 37.17 39.14 -10.25
N ALA A 326 38.36 38.72 -9.82
CA ALA A 326 38.53 37.48 -9.06
C ALA A 326 37.74 37.48 -7.75
N GLY A 327 37.80 38.58 -6.98
CA GLY A 327 37.03 38.74 -5.75
C GLY A 327 35.52 38.72 -5.98
N LEU A 328 35.04 39.42 -7.03
CA LEU A 328 33.63 39.41 -7.40
C LEU A 328 33.16 38.04 -7.89
N THR A 329 34.02 37.26 -8.55
CA THR A 329 33.71 35.90 -9.00
C THR A 329 33.48 34.97 -7.82
N VAL A 330 34.38 34.97 -6.83
CA VAL A 330 34.25 34.11 -5.63
C VAL A 330 33.12 34.57 -4.70
N ALA A 331 32.72 35.84 -4.78
CA ALA A 331 31.52 36.33 -4.11
C ALA A 331 30.20 35.77 -4.70
N GLN A 332 30.24 35.09 -5.86
CA GLN A 332 29.06 34.45 -6.44
C GLN A 332 28.90 33.02 -5.90
N PRO A 333 27.68 32.59 -5.50
CA PRO A 333 27.41 31.25 -5.01
C PRO A 333 27.96 30.08 -5.85
N PRO A 334 27.86 30.08 -7.20
CA PRO A 334 28.38 28.98 -8.02
C PRO A 334 29.92 28.87 -8.03
N PHE A 335 30.64 29.86 -7.52
CA PHE A 335 32.12 29.91 -7.57
C PHE A 335 32.74 30.23 -6.19
N ALA A 336 31.99 30.03 -5.11
CA ALA A 336 32.38 30.39 -3.74
C ALA A 336 33.38 29.39 -3.12
N GLU A 337 34.44 29.05 -3.87
CA GLU A 337 35.45 28.08 -3.48
C GLU A 337 36.86 28.66 -3.67
N LEU A 338 37.77 28.34 -2.75
CA LEU A 338 39.18 28.79 -2.83
C LEU A 338 39.90 28.25 -4.07
N GLU A 339 39.46 27.10 -4.57
CA GLU A 339 40.00 26.48 -5.78
C GLU A 339 39.73 27.31 -7.05
N VAL A 340 38.76 28.23 -7.03
CA VAL A 340 38.48 29.16 -8.13
C VAL A 340 39.26 30.47 -7.98
N LEU A 341 39.49 30.94 -6.75
CA LEU A 341 40.16 32.22 -6.48
C LEU A 341 41.57 32.27 -7.06
N PHE A 342 42.41 31.28 -6.73
CA PHE A 342 43.83 31.31 -7.08
C PHE A 342 44.07 31.20 -8.59
N PRO A 343 43.42 30.29 -9.35
CA PRO A 343 43.59 30.23 -10.80
C PRO A 343 43.13 31.52 -11.51
N VAL A 344 42.01 32.11 -11.09
CA VAL A 344 41.50 33.37 -11.68
C VAL A 344 42.47 34.52 -11.38
N MET A 345 43.01 34.60 -10.16
CA MET A 345 44.04 35.58 -9.79
C MET A 345 45.33 35.43 -10.59
N ILE A 346 45.83 34.20 -10.74
CA ILE A 346 47.05 33.92 -11.50
C ILE A 346 46.83 34.21 -13.00
N GLY A 347 45.69 33.79 -13.55
CA GLY A 347 45.32 34.07 -14.94
C GLY A 347 45.18 35.57 -15.21
N ALA A 348 44.59 36.31 -14.28
CA ALA A 348 44.53 37.76 -14.34
C ALA A 348 45.92 38.40 -14.30
N ALA A 349 46.79 37.97 -13.38
CA ALA A 349 48.14 38.49 -13.28
C ALA A 349 48.97 38.21 -14.54
N ALA A 350 48.87 36.99 -15.08
CA ALA A 350 49.52 36.59 -16.31
C ALA A 350 49.05 37.45 -17.50
N ALA A 351 47.74 37.68 -17.64
CA ALA A 351 47.18 38.55 -18.66
C ALA A 351 47.68 40.00 -18.53
N ALA A 352 47.72 40.55 -17.30
CA ALA A 352 48.16 41.92 -17.06
C ALA A 352 49.66 42.14 -17.38
N MET A 353 50.50 41.12 -17.12
CA MET A 353 51.95 41.20 -17.35
C MET A 353 52.38 40.74 -18.76
N GLY A 354 51.51 40.04 -19.48
CA GLY A 354 51.79 39.54 -20.83
C GLY A 354 51.75 40.62 -21.91
N VAL A 355 51.17 41.78 -21.61
CA VAL A 355 51.17 42.96 -22.48
C VAL A 355 52.36 43.84 -22.09
N ARG A 356 53.40 43.88 -22.92
CA ARG A 356 54.57 44.75 -22.76
C ARG A 356 54.64 45.78 -23.87
#